data_AF-A0A5K1IV08-F1
#
_entry.id   AF-A0A5K1IV08-F1
#
_cell.length_a   1.000
_cell.length_b   1.000
_cell.length_c   1.000
_cell.angle_alpha   90.00
_cell.angle_beta   90.00
_cell.angle_gamma   90.00
#
_symmetry.space_group_name_H-M   'P 1'
#
loop_
_entity.id
_entity.type
_entity.pdbx_description
1 polymer ?
#
loop_
_entity_poly.entity_id
_entity_poly.type
_entity_poly.pdbx_seq_one_letter_code
_entity_poly.pdbx_strand_id
1 'polypeptide(L)'
;MRRYGNVVSVDVSFSYFIAQVFSNPILAMTVLLTLGVIFVNGWTDAPNAIATCVTTRCLPPKAAIIMSAIFNFLGVFIMTHINASVASTISNMVDFGSNTQIALIALCAALFSIVVYSVGASVFGIPTSESHSLIAGLTGAAIALGGADGVNMNEWVKVLYGLVLSLGLGFAAGWGACKIVTLLFANTDRRKSNTFFRWAQIAGAAGMSFMHGAQDGQKFIGVLFLGVAFCNGQSSVENMIIPVWLMLLCSVVMGVGTSVGGEKIIKSVGMDMVKLEKYQGFSADLSSSLCLLLATLTGIPVSTTHVKTTAIMGVGAVKRISAINFGVVKDMLLTWIFTFPGCGLISFCMAKLFLLFI
;
A
#
# COMPACT_ATOMS: atom_id res chain seq x y z
N MET A 1 26.97 12.25 35.66
CA MET A 1 25.66 12.92 35.72
C MET A 1 24.97 12.79 34.36
N ARG A 2 24.08 11.80 34.20
CA ARG A 2 23.22 11.66 33.01
C ARG A 2 22.09 12.68 33.14
N ARG A 3 22.04 13.68 32.27
CA ARG A 3 20.82 14.49 32.07
C ARG A 3 19.80 13.60 31.36
N TYR A 4 18.84 13.08 32.11
CA TYR A 4 17.57 12.62 31.55
C TYR A 4 16.90 13.85 30.94
N GLY A 5 17.03 14.03 29.63
CA GLY A 5 16.19 14.97 28.90
C GLY A 5 14.75 14.55 29.08
N ASN A 6 13.88 15.49 29.46
CA ASN A 6 12.43 15.28 29.55
C ASN A 6 11.94 14.68 28.22
N VAL A 7 11.64 13.39 28.21
CA VAL A 7 10.87 12.77 27.15
C VAL A 7 9.46 13.32 27.32
N VAL A 8 9.07 14.29 26.50
CA VAL A 8 7.68 14.72 26.42
C VAL A 8 6.91 13.53 25.85
N SER A 9 6.32 12.71 26.73
CA SER A 9 5.40 11.66 26.33
C SER A 9 4.16 12.34 25.76
N VAL A 10 3.99 12.32 24.44
CA VAL A 10 2.74 12.77 23.81
C VAL A 10 1.64 11.81 24.28
N ASP A 11 0.60 12.38 24.90
CA ASP A 11 -0.60 11.61 25.19
C ASP A 11 -1.27 11.25 23.86
N VAL A 12 -1.30 9.96 23.53
CA VAL A 12 -1.97 9.43 22.34
C VAL A 12 -3.29 8.73 22.70
N SER A 13 -3.85 9.05 23.87
CA SER A 13 -5.17 8.59 24.27
C SER A 13 -6.23 9.05 23.28
N PHE A 14 -7.26 8.23 23.11
CA PHE A 14 -8.35 8.54 22.18
C PHE A 14 -9.03 9.88 22.50
N SER A 15 -9.27 10.17 23.79
CA SER A 15 -9.85 11.43 24.25
C SER A 15 -8.99 12.64 23.88
N TYR A 16 -7.66 12.53 24.07
CA TYR A 16 -6.75 13.61 23.73
C TYR A 16 -6.67 13.82 22.22
N PHE A 17 -6.54 12.74 21.44
CA PHE A 17 -6.55 12.81 19.99
C PHE A 17 -7.82 13.47 19.44
N ILE A 18 -9.00 13.10 19.94
CA ILE A 18 -10.26 13.71 19.51
C ILE A 18 -10.29 15.20 19.86
N ALA A 19 -9.85 15.59 21.05
CA ALA A 19 -9.75 17.00 21.43
C ALA A 19 -8.79 17.78 20.51
N GLN A 20 -7.67 17.17 20.09
CA GLN A 20 -6.74 17.78 19.14
C GLN A 20 -7.35 17.94 17.74
N VAL A 21 -8.06 16.91 17.25
CA VAL A 21 -8.76 16.98 15.97
C VAL A 21 -9.79 18.11 15.95
N PHE A 22 -10.55 18.32 17.03
CA PHE A 22 -11.52 19.42 17.07
C PHE A 22 -10.91 20.81 17.28
N SER A 23 -9.71 20.90 17.87
CA SER A 23 -9.04 22.17 18.15
C SER A 23 -8.07 22.62 17.06
N ASN A 24 -7.53 21.70 16.25
CA ASN A 24 -6.61 22.01 15.16
C ASN A 24 -7.22 21.65 13.79
N PRO A 25 -7.68 22.63 13.00
CA PRO A 25 -8.29 22.39 11.69
C PRO A 25 -7.38 21.65 10.69
N ILE A 26 -6.06 21.90 10.74
CA ILE A 26 -5.09 21.27 9.84
C ILE A 26 -4.93 19.79 10.20
N LEU A 27 -4.86 19.47 11.50
CA LEU A 27 -4.85 18.07 11.95
C LEU A 27 -6.18 17.38 11.58
N ALA A 28 -7.32 18.04 11.75
CA ALA A 28 -8.62 17.48 11.36
C ALA A 28 -8.65 17.09 9.88
N MET A 29 -8.17 17.99 9.01
CA MET A 29 -8.08 17.74 7.57
C MET A 29 -7.09 16.62 7.27
N THR A 30 -5.93 16.60 7.93
CA THR A 30 -4.91 15.54 7.78
C THR A 30 -5.47 14.18 8.16
N VAL A 31 -6.21 14.08 9.27
CA VAL A 31 -6.87 12.85 9.70
C VAL A 31 -7.92 12.42 8.68
N LEU A 32 -8.81 13.34 8.27
CA LEU A 32 -9.85 13.06 7.28
C LEU A 32 -9.26 12.56 5.96
N LEU A 33 -8.22 13.22 5.45
CA LEU A 33 -7.55 12.84 4.22
C LEU A 33 -6.81 11.52 4.37
N THR A 34 -6.16 11.25 5.51
CA THR A 34 -5.49 9.96 5.73
C THR A 34 -6.49 8.82 5.77
N LEU A 35 -7.62 8.98 6.46
CA LEU A 35 -8.70 8.00 6.43
C LEU A 35 -9.27 7.86 5.00
N GLY A 36 -9.38 8.96 4.26
CA GLY A 36 -9.74 8.97 2.85
C GLY A 36 -8.76 8.15 1.99
N VAL A 37 -7.45 8.31 2.20
CA VAL A 37 -6.43 7.53 1.49
C VAL A 37 -6.51 6.05 1.85
N ILE A 38 -6.70 5.70 3.12
CA ILE A 38 -6.86 4.29 3.54
C ILE A 38 -8.10 3.67 2.89
N PHE A 39 -9.21 4.42 2.85
CA PHE A 39 -10.44 3.98 2.19
C PHE A 39 -10.23 3.79 0.69
N VAL A 40 -9.59 4.76 0.03
CA VAL A 40 -9.30 4.70 -1.41
C VAL A 40 -8.35 3.55 -1.71
N ASN A 41 -7.29 3.33 -0.94
CA ASN A 41 -6.38 2.18 -1.10
C ASN A 41 -7.13 0.84 -0.99
N GLY A 42 -8.03 0.72 0.00
CA GLY A 42 -8.91 -0.45 0.10
C GLY A 42 -9.77 -0.61 -1.16
N TRP A 43 -10.31 0.47 -1.69
CA TRP A 43 -11.15 0.45 -2.89
C TRP A 43 -10.37 0.18 -4.19
N THR A 44 -9.16 0.70 -4.33
CA THR A 44 -8.43 0.72 -5.61
C THR A 44 -7.32 -0.33 -5.70
N ASP A 45 -6.59 -0.59 -4.62
CA ASP A 45 -5.41 -1.47 -4.63
C ASP A 45 -5.73 -2.88 -4.10
N ALA A 46 -6.59 -3.00 -3.08
CA ALA A 46 -7.01 -4.31 -2.56
C ALA A 46 -7.68 -5.25 -3.61
N PRO A 47 -8.38 -4.76 -4.66
CA PRO A 47 -8.83 -5.60 -5.76
C PRO A 47 -7.70 -6.38 -6.47
N ASN A 48 -6.46 -5.88 -6.44
CA ASN A 48 -5.29 -6.57 -7.02
C ASN A 48 -4.99 -7.89 -6.29
N ALA A 49 -5.25 -7.95 -4.98
CA ALA A 49 -5.04 -9.15 -4.17
C ALA A 49 -5.98 -10.31 -4.54
N ILE A 50 -7.21 -9.99 -5.00
CA ILE A 50 -8.23 -10.99 -5.34
C ILE A 50 -8.43 -11.20 -6.84
N ALA A 51 -7.80 -10.38 -7.69
CA ALA A 51 -7.99 -10.43 -9.14
C ALA A 51 -7.74 -11.82 -9.73
N THR A 52 -6.70 -12.52 -9.27
CA THR A 52 -6.38 -13.89 -9.71
C THR A 52 -7.48 -14.89 -9.34
N CYS A 53 -8.02 -14.81 -8.12
CA CYS A 53 -9.03 -15.74 -7.62
C CYS A 53 -10.39 -15.56 -8.33
N VAL A 54 -10.75 -14.32 -8.64
CA VAL A 54 -11.96 -13.99 -9.38
C VAL A 54 -11.85 -14.42 -10.84
N THR A 55 -10.71 -14.16 -11.49
CA THR A 55 -10.52 -14.45 -12.92
C THR A 55 -10.34 -15.93 -13.23
N THR A 56 -9.74 -16.70 -12.34
CA THR A 56 -9.72 -18.18 -12.43
C THR A 56 -11.06 -18.83 -12.05
N ARG A 57 -12.05 -18.03 -11.64
CA ARG A 57 -13.39 -18.45 -11.20
C ARG A 57 -13.37 -19.41 -10.01
N CYS A 58 -12.39 -19.25 -9.11
CA CYS A 58 -12.35 -20.01 -7.87
C CYS A 58 -13.43 -19.55 -6.89
N LEU A 59 -13.70 -18.25 -6.87
CA LEU A 59 -14.65 -17.60 -6.01
C LEU A 59 -15.43 -16.52 -6.81
N PRO A 60 -16.75 -16.37 -6.60
CA PRO A 60 -17.51 -15.29 -7.24
C PRO A 60 -17.06 -13.91 -6.71
N PRO A 61 -17.15 -12.83 -7.51
CA PRO A 61 -16.64 -11.51 -7.15
C PRO A 61 -17.10 -11.01 -5.78
N LYS A 62 -18.40 -11.11 -5.45
CA LYS A 62 -18.95 -10.65 -4.17
C LYS A 62 -18.32 -11.37 -2.96
N ALA A 63 -18.16 -12.68 -3.04
CA ALA A 63 -17.54 -13.45 -1.96
C ALA A 63 -16.04 -13.15 -1.84
N ALA A 64 -15.36 -12.91 -2.97
CA ALA A 64 -13.96 -12.50 -2.98
C ALA A 64 -13.75 -11.12 -2.34
N ILE A 65 -14.64 -10.16 -2.60
CA ILE A 65 -14.61 -8.82 -2.00
C ILE A 65 -14.81 -8.91 -0.49
N ILE A 66 -15.81 -9.67 -0.01
CA ILE A 66 -16.07 -9.84 1.43
C ILE A 66 -14.87 -10.49 2.13
N MET A 67 -14.33 -11.56 1.54
CA MET A 67 -13.11 -12.21 2.05
C MET A 67 -11.96 -11.21 2.09
N SER A 68 -11.73 -10.46 1.01
CA SER A 68 -10.65 -9.47 0.95
C SER A 68 -10.81 -8.39 2.03
N ALA A 69 -12.03 -7.90 2.26
CA ALA A 69 -12.31 -6.89 3.27
C ALA A 69 -11.98 -7.38 4.69
N ILE A 70 -12.39 -8.61 5.03
CA ILE A 70 -12.09 -9.23 6.32
C ILE A 70 -10.57 -9.43 6.48
N PHE A 71 -9.90 -10.01 5.47
CA PHE A 71 -8.47 -10.29 5.58
C PHE A 71 -7.63 -9.02 5.54
N ASN A 72 -8.01 -7.99 4.79
CA ASN A 72 -7.35 -6.68 4.86
C ASN A 72 -7.48 -6.08 6.27
N PHE A 73 -8.70 -6.05 6.83
CA PHE A 73 -8.91 -5.62 8.22
C PHE A 73 -8.00 -6.37 9.20
N LEU A 74 -7.98 -7.70 9.12
CA LEU A 74 -7.15 -8.53 9.99
C LEU A 74 -5.66 -8.29 9.74
N GLY A 75 -5.25 -8.08 8.49
CA GLY A 75 -3.89 -7.77 8.09
C GLY A 75 -3.39 -6.49 8.73
N VAL A 76 -4.16 -5.41 8.62
CA VAL A 76 -3.84 -4.13 9.28
C VAL A 76 -3.77 -4.34 10.79
N PHE A 77 -4.80 -4.91 11.41
CA PHE A 77 -4.90 -4.99 12.87
C PHE A 77 -3.85 -5.92 13.50
N ILE A 78 -3.82 -7.18 13.07
CA ILE A 78 -2.97 -8.23 13.66
C ILE A 78 -1.51 -7.93 13.35
N MET A 79 -1.17 -7.60 12.10
CA MET A 79 0.23 -7.42 11.75
C MET A 79 0.81 -6.15 12.37
N THR A 80 0.05 -5.07 12.46
CA THR A 80 0.53 -3.85 13.17
C THR A 80 0.71 -4.12 14.66
N HIS A 81 -0.14 -4.94 15.27
CA HIS A 81 0.01 -5.32 16.68
C HIS A 81 1.26 -6.18 16.94
N ILE A 82 1.59 -7.09 16.02
CA ILE A 82 2.76 -7.98 16.14
C ILE A 82 4.06 -7.26 15.76
N ASN A 83 4.04 -6.48 14.68
CA ASN A 83 5.21 -5.84 14.11
C ASN A 83 4.80 -4.58 13.32
N ALA A 84 5.01 -3.41 13.93
CA ALA A 84 4.76 -2.10 13.33
C ALA A 84 5.98 -1.49 12.61
N SER A 85 6.92 -2.32 12.13
CA SER A 85 8.17 -1.83 11.55
C SER A 85 7.94 -1.04 10.27
N VAL A 86 6.96 -1.40 9.43
CA VAL A 86 6.68 -0.65 8.19
C VAL A 86 6.16 0.75 8.52
N ALA A 87 5.27 0.86 9.51
CA ALA A 87 4.77 2.16 9.98
C ALA A 87 5.92 3.04 10.50
N SER A 88 6.84 2.43 11.26
CA SER A 88 8.03 3.10 11.80
C SER A 88 9.00 3.55 10.70
N THR A 89 9.18 2.75 9.65
CA THR A 89 10.04 3.13 8.51
C THR A 89 9.45 4.31 7.73
N ILE A 90 8.15 4.30 7.47
CA ILE A 90 7.48 5.38 6.73
C ILE A 90 7.53 6.70 7.49
N SER A 91 7.38 6.68 8.81
CA SER A 91 7.45 7.90 9.60
C SER A 91 8.85 8.55 9.62
N ASN A 92 9.90 7.76 9.39
CA ASN A 92 11.28 8.23 9.32
C ASN A 92 11.71 8.61 7.89
N MET A 93 10.84 8.41 6.89
CA MET A 93 11.16 8.57 5.48
C MET A 93 11.22 10.03 5.03
N VAL A 94 10.57 10.94 5.75
CA VAL A 94 10.54 12.37 5.40
C VAL A 94 10.93 13.22 6.59
N ASP A 95 12.00 13.99 6.43
CA ASP A 95 12.36 15.06 7.33
C ASP A 95 11.78 16.37 6.79
N PHE A 96 10.68 16.82 7.39
CA PHE A 96 10.06 18.09 7.03
C PHE A 96 10.72 19.29 7.73
N GLY A 97 11.87 19.07 8.38
CA GLY A 97 12.62 20.08 9.11
C GLY A 97 12.04 20.38 10.50
N SER A 98 12.54 21.44 11.13
CA SER A 98 12.20 21.78 12.51
C SER A 98 10.85 22.48 12.68
N ASN A 99 10.20 22.93 11.61
CA ASN A 99 8.91 23.61 11.69
C ASN A 99 7.76 22.61 11.47
N THR A 100 7.27 22.05 12.57
CA THR A 100 6.25 21.00 12.54
C THR A 100 4.89 21.48 12.01
N GLN A 101 4.57 22.77 12.13
CA GLN A 101 3.34 23.32 11.57
C GLN A 101 3.38 23.27 10.04
N ILE A 102 4.49 23.74 9.45
CA ILE A 102 4.73 23.70 8.01
C ILE A 102 4.76 22.25 7.50
N ALA A 103 5.39 21.35 8.25
CA ALA A 103 5.41 19.91 7.97
C ALA A 103 4.00 19.31 7.88
N LEU A 104 3.13 19.65 8.84
CA LEU A 104 1.75 19.15 8.88
C LEU A 104 0.94 19.60 7.65
N ILE A 105 1.16 20.83 7.18
CA ILE A 105 0.50 21.38 5.99
C ILE A 105 0.98 20.66 4.72
N ALA A 106 2.28 20.44 4.60
CA ALA A 106 2.84 19.67 3.50
C ALA A 106 2.34 18.23 3.48
N LEU A 107 2.22 17.59 4.66
CA LEU A 107 1.62 16.27 4.80
C LEU A 107 0.16 16.25 4.32
N CYS A 108 -0.62 17.25 4.72
CA CYS A 108 -2.01 17.42 4.28
C CYS A 108 -2.11 17.57 2.75
N ALA A 109 -1.23 18.35 2.12
CA ALA A 109 -1.17 18.50 0.66
C ALA A 109 -0.76 17.21 -0.06
N ALA A 110 0.19 16.45 0.50
CA ALA A 110 0.58 15.14 -0.01
C ALA A 110 -0.60 14.16 0.04
N LEU A 111 -1.28 14.04 1.18
CA LEU A 111 -2.45 13.18 1.33
C LEU A 111 -3.58 13.54 0.38
N PHE A 112 -3.86 14.83 0.19
CA PHE A 112 -4.84 15.30 -0.78
C PHE A 112 -4.51 14.82 -2.20
N SER A 113 -3.24 14.93 -2.60
CA SER A 113 -2.80 14.49 -3.94
C SER A 113 -3.01 13.00 -4.16
N ILE A 114 -2.77 12.19 -3.14
CA ILE A 114 -2.97 10.73 -3.18
C ILE A 114 -4.46 10.42 -3.41
N VAL A 115 -5.36 11.02 -2.63
CA VAL A 115 -6.81 10.81 -2.80
C VAL A 115 -7.26 11.20 -4.20
N VAL A 116 -6.93 12.41 -4.65
CA VAL A 116 -7.39 12.92 -5.96
C VAL A 116 -6.86 12.07 -7.11
N TYR A 117 -5.57 11.73 -7.08
CA TYR A 117 -4.96 10.96 -8.16
C TYR A 117 -5.51 9.52 -8.20
N SER A 118 -5.58 8.84 -7.04
CA SER A 118 -6.03 7.46 -6.98
C SER A 118 -7.52 7.31 -7.31
N VAL A 119 -8.37 8.24 -6.88
CA VAL A 119 -9.78 8.29 -7.30
C VAL A 119 -9.88 8.59 -8.80
N GLY A 120 -9.09 9.53 -9.32
CA GLY A 120 -9.05 9.85 -10.74
C GLY A 120 -8.67 8.63 -11.60
N ALA A 121 -7.60 7.93 -11.23
CA ALA A 121 -7.14 6.74 -11.94
C ALA A 121 -8.15 5.57 -11.85
N SER A 122 -8.82 5.40 -10.71
CA SER A 122 -9.80 4.32 -10.53
C SER A 122 -11.03 4.47 -11.42
N VAL A 123 -11.44 5.70 -11.75
CA VAL A 123 -12.53 5.97 -12.71
C VAL A 123 -12.23 5.34 -14.07
N PHE A 124 -10.96 5.34 -14.48
CA PHE A 124 -10.47 4.74 -15.72
C PHE A 124 -10.08 3.26 -15.57
N GLY A 125 -10.19 2.68 -14.38
CA GLY A 125 -9.81 1.29 -14.12
C GLY A 125 -8.30 1.05 -14.19
N ILE A 126 -7.51 2.10 -13.99
CA ILE A 126 -6.06 2.07 -14.05
C ILE A 126 -5.52 1.67 -12.65
N PRO A 127 -4.77 0.56 -12.54
CA PRO A 127 -4.18 0.15 -11.27
C PRO A 127 -2.98 1.04 -10.92
N THR A 128 -3.16 1.88 -9.91
CA THR A 128 -2.09 2.73 -9.35
C THR A 128 -1.42 2.04 -8.17
N SER A 129 -0.22 2.49 -7.83
CA SER A 129 0.48 2.03 -6.64
C SER A 129 0.51 3.14 -5.61
N GLU A 130 -0.11 2.93 -4.45
CA GLU A 130 -0.17 3.96 -3.42
C GLU A 130 1.19 4.29 -2.81
N SER A 131 2.15 3.37 -2.88
CA SER A 131 3.53 3.66 -2.49
C SER A 131 4.16 4.74 -3.38
N HIS A 132 3.85 4.73 -4.69
CA HIS A 132 4.32 5.76 -5.62
C HIS A 132 3.61 7.09 -5.34
N SER A 133 2.29 7.05 -5.15
CA SER A 133 1.51 8.24 -4.81
C SER A 133 2.02 8.91 -3.54
N LEU A 134 2.35 8.12 -2.51
CA LEU A 134 2.89 8.62 -1.25
C LEU A 134 4.25 9.29 -1.44
N ILE A 135 5.21 8.61 -2.08
CA ILE A 135 6.54 9.20 -2.35
C ILE A 135 6.41 10.48 -3.16
N ALA A 136 5.64 10.42 -4.25
CA ALA A 136 5.46 11.52 -5.18
C ALA A 136 4.79 12.73 -4.51
N GLY A 137 3.71 12.50 -3.76
CA GLY A 137 3.03 13.54 -3.01
C GLY A 137 3.94 14.19 -1.97
N LEU A 138 4.63 13.40 -1.15
CA LEU A 138 5.58 13.92 -0.15
C LEU A 138 6.71 14.71 -0.81
N THR A 139 7.24 14.23 -1.94
CA THR A 139 8.27 14.92 -2.74
C THR A 139 7.75 16.26 -3.25
N GLY A 140 6.55 16.29 -3.83
CA GLY A 140 5.93 17.52 -4.34
C GLY A 140 5.72 18.56 -3.24
N ALA A 141 5.23 18.14 -2.08
CA ALA A 141 5.05 19.01 -0.93
C ALA A 141 6.39 19.54 -0.39
N ALA A 142 7.41 18.69 -0.28
CA ALA A 142 8.75 19.08 0.16
C ALA A 142 9.40 20.12 -0.78
N ILE A 143 9.26 19.94 -2.10
CA ILE A 143 9.74 20.91 -3.10
C ILE A 143 8.99 22.25 -2.97
N ALA A 144 7.68 22.22 -2.68
CA ALA A 144 6.92 23.45 -2.46
C ALA A 144 7.40 24.25 -1.25
N LEU A 145 7.94 23.59 -0.22
CA LEU A 145 8.46 24.21 0.99
C LEU A 145 9.89 24.73 0.82
N GLY A 146 10.81 23.85 0.41
CA GLY A 146 12.25 24.10 0.46
C GLY A 146 12.95 24.16 -0.90
N GLY A 147 12.20 24.07 -2.01
CA GLY A 147 12.80 23.89 -3.34
C GLY A 147 13.41 22.50 -3.51
N ALA A 148 14.33 22.34 -4.48
CA ALA A 148 14.95 21.04 -4.76
C ALA A 148 15.71 20.46 -3.56
N ASP A 149 16.23 21.32 -2.67
CA ASP A 149 16.97 20.93 -1.46
C ASP A 149 16.06 20.41 -0.34
N GLY A 150 14.73 20.59 -0.45
CA GLY A 150 13.77 20.07 0.51
C GLY A 150 13.59 18.55 0.45
N VAL A 151 14.13 17.88 -0.58
CA VAL A 151 14.01 16.43 -0.75
C VAL A 151 15.32 15.76 -0.35
N ASN A 152 15.26 14.89 0.66
CA ASN A 152 16.40 14.06 1.02
C ASN A 152 16.64 12.98 -0.06
N MET A 153 17.56 13.27 -0.98
CA MET A 153 17.89 12.36 -2.10
C MET A 153 18.38 10.98 -1.63
N ASN A 154 19.08 10.91 -0.49
CA ASN A 154 19.60 9.65 0.02
C ASN A 154 18.47 8.72 0.47
N GLU A 155 17.46 9.25 1.18
CA GLU A 155 16.28 8.48 1.56
C GLU A 155 15.38 8.17 0.34
N TRP A 156 15.24 9.11 -0.58
CA TRP A 156 14.47 8.94 -1.81
C TRP A 156 15.00 7.77 -2.67
N VAL A 157 16.31 7.69 -2.83
CA VAL A 157 16.98 6.59 -3.57
C VAL A 157 16.76 5.23 -2.89
N LYS A 158 16.76 5.15 -1.56
CA LYS A 158 16.45 3.89 -0.84
C LYS A 158 15.06 3.39 -1.16
N VAL A 159 14.08 4.28 -1.25
CA VAL A 159 12.70 3.88 -1.55
C VAL A 159 12.56 3.47 -3.01
N LEU A 160 13.27 4.14 -3.93
CA LEU A 160 13.35 3.70 -5.32
C LEU A 160 13.94 2.29 -5.44
N TYR A 161 14.99 1.97 -4.65
CA TYR A 161 15.51 0.60 -4.57
C TYR A 161 14.44 -0.38 -4.10
N GLY A 162 13.65 -0.05 -3.06
CA GLY A 162 12.53 -0.88 -2.61
C GLY A 162 11.47 -1.12 -3.71
N LEU A 163 11.12 -0.08 -4.47
CA LEU A 163 10.17 -0.17 -5.58
C LEU A 163 10.69 -1.04 -6.72
N VAL A 164 11.96 -0.88 -7.13
CA VAL A 164 12.57 -1.68 -8.20
C VAL A 164 12.79 -3.12 -7.76
N LEU A 165 13.28 -3.32 -6.52
CA LEU A 165 13.47 -4.64 -5.92
C LEU A 165 12.16 -5.42 -5.88
N SER A 166 11.05 -4.75 -5.57
CA SER A 166 9.73 -5.38 -5.52
C SER A 166 9.27 -5.96 -6.87
N LEU A 167 9.68 -5.36 -8.00
CA LEU A 167 9.39 -5.88 -9.34
C LEU A 167 10.18 -7.17 -9.61
N GLY A 168 11.48 -7.16 -9.31
CA GLY A 168 12.35 -8.32 -9.52
C GLY A 168 12.00 -9.49 -8.61
N LEU A 169 11.79 -9.21 -7.32
CA LEU A 169 11.41 -10.22 -6.33
C LEU A 169 10.05 -10.83 -6.64
N GLY A 170 9.05 -10.01 -6.99
CA GLY A 170 7.72 -10.51 -7.35
C GLY A 170 7.78 -11.44 -8.55
N PHE A 171 8.46 -11.04 -9.64
CA PHE A 171 8.65 -11.88 -10.83
C PHE A 171 9.37 -13.20 -10.50
N ALA A 172 10.52 -13.13 -9.83
CA ALA A 172 11.33 -14.30 -9.52
C ALA A 172 10.59 -15.27 -8.57
N ALA A 173 9.94 -14.75 -7.53
CA ALA A 173 9.16 -15.55 -6.60
C ALA A 173 7.95 -16.19 -7.27
N GLY A 174 7.23 -15.46 -8.13
CA GLY A 174 6.11 -15.99 -8.91
C GLY A 174 6.53 -17.11 -9.85
N TRP A 175 7.61 -16.89 -10.62
CA TRP A 175 8.18 -17.90 -11.50
C TRP A 175 8.63 -19.14 -10.72
N GLY A 176 9.39 -18.94 -9.63
CA GLY A 176 9.92 -20.02 -8.79
C GLY A 176 8.81 -20.84 -8.14
N ALA A 177 7.83 -20.18 -7.51
CA ALA A 177 6.70 -20.85 -6.88
C ALA A 177 5.89 -21.67 -7.89
N CYS A 178 5.59 -21.12 -9.06
CA CYS A 178 4.85 -21.86 -10.08
C CYS A 178 5.67 -23.01 -10.66
N LYS A 179 6.98 -22.86 -10.82
CA LYS A 179 7.85 -23.95 -11.28
C LYS A 179 7.87 -25.09 -10.26
N ILE A 180 8.01 -24.79 -8.97
CA ILE A 180 7.96 -25.77 -7.88
C ILE A 180 6.61 -26.49 -7.86
N VAL A 181 5.50 -25.75 -7.90
CA VAL A 181 4.14 -26.33 -7.93
C VAL A 181 3.96 -27.24 -9.16
N THR A 182 4.46 -26.84 -10.32
CA THR A 182 4.37 -27.66 -11.54
C THR A 182 5.17 -28.96 -11.42
N LEU A 183 6.35 -28.92 -10.79
CA LEU A 183 7.18 -30.10 -10.57
C LEU A 183 6.56 -31.06 -9.54
N LEU A 184 6.05 -30.54 -8.42
CA LEU A 184 5.44 -31.34 -7.35
C LEU A 184 4.16 -32.04 -7.80
N PHE A 185 3.37 -31.40 -8.67
CA PHE A 185 2.08 -31.93 -9.13
C PHE A 185 2.13 -32.52 -10.55
N ALA A 186 3.31 -32.73 -11.12
CA ALA A 186 3.49 -33.21 -12.51
C ALA A 186 2.81 -34.57 -12.78
N ASN A 187 2.80 -35.46 -11.79
CA ASN A 187 2.25 -36.82 -11.90
C ASN A 187 0.87 -36.98 -11.24
N THR A 188 0.20 -35.88 -10.88
CA THR A 188 -1.10 -35.93 -10.19
C THR A 188 -2.27 -35.82 -11.18
N ASP A 189 -3.36 -36.53 -10.91
CA ASP A 189 -4.60 -36.44 -11.70
C ASP A 189 -5.10 -34.98 -11.77
N ARG A 190 -5.24 -34.47 -13.00
CA ARG A 190 -5.65 -33.09 -13.29
C ARG A 190 -7.00 -32.73 -12.64
N ARG A 191 -7.96 -33.66 -12.54
CA ARG A 191 -9.27 -33.39 -11.92
C ARG A 191 -9.14 -33.17 -10.41
N LYS A 192 -8.40 -34.04 -9.72
CA LYS A 192 -8.16 -33.93 -8.27
C LYS A 192 -7.34 -32.67 -7.94
N SER A 193 -6.27 -32.42 -8.70
CA SER A 193 -5.44 -31.22 -8.57
C SER A 193 -6.25 -29.95 -8.76
N ASN A 194 -7.16 -29.90 -9.74
CA ASN A 194 -7.96 -28.70 -10.01
C ASN A 194 -8.95 -28.37 -8.87
N THR A 195 -9.43 -29.38 -8.14
CA THR A 195 -10.25 -29.16 -6.93
C THR A 195 -9.39 -28.68 -5.77
N PHE A 196 -8.22 -29.28 -5.55
CA PHE A 196 -7.26 -28.83 -4.55
C PHE A 196 -6.84 -27.37 -4.78
N PHE A 197 -6.40 -27.04 -6.00
CA PHE A 197 -5.96 -25.68 -6.33
C PHE A 197 -7.07 -24.64 -6.29
N ARG A 198 -8.34 -25.04 -6.39
CA ARG A 198 -9.45 -24.11 -6.13
C ARG A 198 -9.40 -23.60 -4.70
N TRP A 199 -9.30 -24.49 -3.73
CA TRP A 199 -9.27 -24.13 -2.31
C TRP A 199 -7.93 -23.52 -1.90
N ALA A 200 -6.82 -24.05 -2.42
CA ALA A 200 -5.50 -23.49 -2.18
C ALA A 200 -5.42 -22.05 -2.70
N GLN A 201 -5.97 -21.75 -3.88
CA GLN A 201 -6.00 -20.38 -4.40
C GLN A 201 -6.88 -19.45 -3.56
N ILE A 202 -8.02 -19.91 -3.05
CA ILE A 202 -8.85 -19.10 -2.14
C ILE A 202 -8.05 -18.75 -0.88
N ALA A 203 -7.35 -19.72 -0.28
CA ALA A 203 -6.49 -19.49 0.87
C ALA A 203 -5.30 -18.56 0.53
N GLY A 204 -4.70 -18.73 -0.65
CA GLY A 204 -3.63 -17.86 -1.13
C GLY A 204 -4.09 -16.41 -1.33
N ALA A 205 -5.27 -16.21 -1.93
CA ALA A 205 -5.86 -14.88 -2.11
C ALA A 205 -6.22 -14.23 -0.76
N ALA A 206 -6.71 -15.00 0.21
CA ALA A 206 -6.92 -14.53 1.58
C ALA A 206 -5.60 -14.09 2.25
N GLY A 207 -4.54 -14.90 2.12
CA GLY A 207 -3.20 -14.56 2.58
C GLY A 207 -2.65 -13.30 1.90
N MET A 208 -2.90 -13.14 0.61
CA MET A 208 -2.48 -11.96 -0.16
C MET A 208 -3.24 -10.71 0.30
N SER A 209 -4.56 -10.78 0.51
CA SER A 209 -5.36 -9.69 1.06
C SER A 209 -4.91 -9.31 2.48
N PHE A 210 -4.56 -10.30 3.30
CA PHE A 210 -4.01 -10.05 4.64
C PHE A 210 -2.68 -9.31 4.56
N MET A 211 -1.77 -9.75 3.69
CA MET A 211 -0.47 -9.12 3.51
C MET A 211 -0.54 -7.75 2.82
N HIS A 212 -1.52 -7.54 1.95
CA HIS A 212 -1.85 -6.22 1.42
C HIS A 212 -2.23 -5.26 2.54
N GLY A 213 -3.20 -5.62 3.38
CA GLY A 213 -3.61 -4.82 4.54
C GLY A 213 -2.46 -4.56 5.51
N ALA A 214 -1.63 -5.57 5.77
CA ALA A 214 -0.45 -5.44 6.63
C ALA A 214 0.57 -4.41 6.10
N GLN A 215 0.88 -4.44 4.81
CA GLN A 215 1.83 -3.49 4.20
C GLN A 215 1.22 -2.09 4.09
N ASP A 216 0.10 -1.96 3.38
CA ASP A 216 -0.42 -0.65 3.02
C ASP A 216 -1.11 0.04 4.18
N GLY A 217 -1.79 -0.72 5.06
CA GLY A 217 -2.34 -0.17 6.29
C GLY A 217 -1.29 0.42 7.21
N GLN A 218 -0.15 -0.28 7.38
CA GLN A 218 0.94 0.25 8.22
C GLN A 218 1.54 1.54 7.65
N LYS A 219 1.66 1.67 6.33
CA LYS A 219 2.17 2.92 5.72
C LYS A 219 1.31 4.11 6.12
N PHE A 220 -0.01 3.99 5.99
CA PHE A 220 -0.91 5.09 6.31
C PHE A 220 -1.13 5.31 7.80
N ILE A 221 -1.03 4.26 8.63
CA ILE A 221 -0.94 4.42 10.08
C ILE A 221 0.31 5.25 10.43
N GLY A 222 1.47 4.95 9.84
CA GLY A 222 2.70 5.73 10.03
C GLY A 222 2.54 7.20 9.63
N VAL A 223 1.90 7.46 8.49
CA VAL A 223 1.62 8.82 8.01
C VAL A 223 0.66 9.58 8.94
N LEU A 224 -0.43 8.94 9.38
CA LEU A 224 -1.36 9.55 10.32
C LEU A 224 -0.66 9.91 11.63
N PHE A 225 0.17 8.99 12.13
CA PHE A 225 0.88 9.15 13.39
C PHE A 225 1.92 10.26 13.33
N LEU A 226 2.58 10.41 12.18
CA LEU A 226 3.45 11.54 11.89
C LEU A 226 2.68 12.87 11.95
N GLY A 227 1.45 12.92 11.40
CA GLY A 227 0.59 14.10 11.50
C GLY A 227 0.23 14.47 12.95
N VAL A 228 -0.04 13.47 13.79
CA VAL A 228 -0.26 13.68 15.23
C VAL A 228 1.00 14.21 15.92
N ALA A 229 2.17 13.64 15.62
CA ALA A 229 3.44 14.10 16.18
C ALA A 229 3.73 15.57 15.83
N PHE A 230 3.53 15.96 14.56
CA PHE A 230 3.72 17.35 14.12
C PHE A 230 2.78 18.33 14.82
N CYS A 231 1.51 17.94 15.02
CA CYS A 231 0.56 18.76 15.78
C CYS A 231 0.99 18.97 17.25
N ASN A 232 1.75 18.02 17.80
CA ASN A 232 2.28 18.07 19.17
C ASN A 232 3.68 18.72 19.25
N GLY A 233 4.20 19.28 18.16
CA GLY A 233 5.52 19.92 18.14
C GLY A 233 6.70 18.93 18.10
N GLN A 234 6.45 17.65 17.82
CA GLN A 234 7.49 16.65 17.64
C GLN A 234 7.84 16.50 16.16
N SER A 235 9.12 16.51 15.82
CA SER A 235 9.62 16.33 14.45
C SER A 235 9.76 14.86 14.05
N SER A 236 9.68 13.93 15.00
CA SER A 236 9.74 12.49 14.76
C SER A 236 8.84 11.74 15.73
N VAL A 237 8.53 10.48 15.41
CA VAL A 237 7.76 9.54 16.25
C VAL A 237 8.66 8.51 16.93
N GLU A 238 9.95 8.82 17.13
CA GLU A 238 10.88 7.92 17.81
C GLU A 238 10.36 7.57 19.22
N ASN A 239 10.19 6.26 19.47
CA ASN A 239 9.68 5.68 20.71
C ASN A 239 8.17 5.85 20.99
N MET A 240 7.38 6.34 20.02
CA MET A 240 5.93 6.44 20.19
C MET A 240 5.25 5.12 19.82
N ILE A 241 4.42 4.58 20.72
CA ILE A 241 3.70 3.32 20.50
C ILE A 241 2.36 3.64 19.83
N ILE A 242 2.10 3.00 18.69
CA ILE A 242 0.82 3.12 17.99
C ILE A 242 -0.29 2.58 18.90
N PRO A 243 -1.33 3.36 19.24
CA PRO A 243 -2.38 2.88 20.13
C PRO A 243 -3.36 1.96 19.41
N VAL A 244 -3.91 0.98 20.13
CA VAL A 244 -4.80 -0.06 19.57
C VAL A 244 -6.06 0.53 18.92
N TRP A 245 -6.62 1.61 19.47
CA TRP A 245 -7.80 2.26 18.90
C TRP A 245 -7.52 2.81 17.49
N LEU A 246 -6.29 3.27 17.24
CA LEU A 246 -5.88 3.81 15.95
C LEU A 246 -5.67 2.71 14.93
N MET A 247 -5.06 1.59 15.36
CA MET A 247 -4.98 0.37 14.55
C MET A 247 -6.38 -0.08 14.14
N LEU A 248 -7.32 -0.12 15.09
CA LEU A 248 -8.70 -0.54 14.85
C LEU A 248 -9.41 0.41 13.86
N LEU A 249 -9.30 1.73 14.05
CA LEU A 249 -9.87 2.74 13.16
C LEU A 249 -9.37 2.54 11.71
N CYS A 250 -8.06 2.46 11.51
CA CYS A 250 -7.46 2.27 10.19
C CYS A 250 -7.85 0.92 9.58
N SER A 251 -7.94 -0.13 10.40
CA SER A 251 -8.36 -1.47 9.95
C SER A 251 -9.81 -1.47 9.45
N VAL A 252 -10.72 -0.83 10.20
CA VAL A 252 -12.14 -0.70 9.79
C VAL A 252 -12.23 0.07 8.48
N VAL A 253 -11.55 1.22 8.36
CA VAL A 253 -11.59 2.04 7.14
C VAL A 253 -11.02 1.28 5.94
N MET A 254 -9.93 0.52 6.10
CA MET A 254 -9.37 -0.33 5.06
C MET A 254 -10.37 -1.42 4.62
N GLY A 255 -10.99 -2.10 5.57
CA GLY A 255 -12.00 -3.14 5.30
C GLY A 255 -13.23 -2.57 4.59
N VAL A 256 -13.72 -1.41 5.04
CA VAL A 256 -14.87 -0.72 4.42
C VAL A 256 -14.52 -0.25 3.00
N GLY A 257 -13.35 0.35 2.78
CA GLY A 257 -12.86 0.71 1.44
C GLY A 257 -12.80 -0.51 0.52
N THR A 258 -12.24 -1.62 1.00
CA THR A 258 -12.19 -2.89 0.26
C THR A 258 -13.58 -3.41 -0.10
N SER A 259 -14.57 -3.22 0.76
CA SER A 259 -15.94 -3.69 0.53
C SER A 259 -16.68 -2.98 -0.61
N VAL A 260 -16.24 -1.77 -0.99
CA VAL A 260 -16.76 -1.03 -2.16
C VAL A 260 -16.49 -1.80 -3.46
N GLY A 261 -15.48 -2.67 -3.47
CA GLY A 261 -15.12 -3.50 -4.62
C GLY A 261 -14.14 -2.80 -5.55
N GLY A 262 -14.10 -3.16 -6.83
CA GLY A 262 -13.10 -2.60 -7.75
C GLY A 262 -13.12 -3.30 -9.10
N GLU A 263 -14.32 -3.54 -9.62
CA GLU A 263 -14.55 -4.46 -10.75
C GLU A 263 -13.74 -4.11 -12.00
N LYS A 264 -13.59 -2.80 -12.30
CA LYS A 264 -12.75 -2.32 -13.40
C LYS A 264 -11.29 -2.73 -13.22
N ILE A 265 -10.74 -2.60 -12.01
CA ILE A 265 -9.35 -2.92 -11.68
C ILE A 265 -9.13 -4.44 -11.69
N ILE A 266 -10.07 -5.21 -11.13
CA ILE A 266 -10.05 -6.69 -11.19
C ILE A 266 -9.96 -7.17 -12.64
N LYS A 267 -10.73 -6.55 -13.52
CA LYS A 267 -10.73 -6.86 -14.96
C LYS A 267 -9.38 -6.55 -15.61
N SER A 268 -8.85 -5.33 -15.42
CA SER A 268 -7.58 -4.90 -16.00
C SER A 268 -6.39 -5.79 -15.57
N VAL A 269 -6.28 -6.13 -14.29
CA VAL A 269 -5.12 -6.88 -13.77
C VAL A 269 -5.21 -8.38 -14.05
N GLY A 270 -6.40 -8.98 -13.91
CA GLY A 270 -6.54 -10.43 -13.96
C GLY A 270 -6.91 -11.00 -15.35
N MET A 271 -7.64 -10.27 -16.19
CA MET A 271 -8.11 -10.81 -17.48
C MET A 271 -7.23 -10.40 -18.66
N ASP A 272 -6.65 -9.20 -18.61
CA ASP A 272 -6.00 -8.60 -19.78
C ASP A 272 -4.48 -8.88 -19.86
N MET A 273 -3.82 -9.16 -18.71
CA MET A 273 -2.36 -9.34 -18.64
C MET A 273 -1.90 -10.79 -18.93
N VAL A 274 -2.44 -11.77 -18.19
CA VAL A 274 -2.10 -13.20 -18.32
C VAL A 274 -3.34 -14.04 -18.06
N LYS A 275 -3.68 -14.98 -18.96
CA LYS A 275 -4.74 -15.96 -18.71
C LYS A 275 -4.22 -17.08 -17.82
N LEU A 276 -4.66 -17.10 -16.56
CA LEU A 276 -4.19 -18.03 -15.54
C LEU A 276 -5.11 -19.25 -15.36
N GLU A 277 -4.52 -20.40 -15.10
CA GLU A 277 -5.20 -21.55 -14.47
C GLU A 277 -5.14 -21.44 -12.93
N LYS A 278 -5.92 -22.26 -12.20
CA LYS A 278 -6.02 -22.15 -10.72
C LYS A 278 -4.69 -22.33 -10.00
N TYR A 279 -3.86 -23.29 -10.43
CA TYR A 279 -2.54 -23.53 -9.81
C TYR A 279 -1.58 -22.36 -10.05
N GLN A 280 -1.70 -21.69 -11.20
CA GLN A 280 -0.94 -20.48 -11.54
C GLN A 280 -1.38 -19.32 -10.67
N GLY A 281 -2.70 -19.12 -10.54
CA GLY A 281 -3.28 -18.15 -9.63
C GLY A 281 -2.82 -18.37 -8.19
N PHE A 282 -2.91 -19.59 -7.67
CA PHE A 282 -2.39 -19.97 -6.35
C PHE A 282 -0.90 -19.64 -6.21
N SER A 283 -0.08 -19.98 -7.21
CA SER A 283 1.36 -19.72 -7.17
C SER A 283 1.67 -18.23 -7.12
N ALA A 284 0.94 -17.40 -7.88
CA ALA A 284 1.06 -15.94 -7.84
C ALA A 284 0.62 -15.37 -6.48
N ASP A 285 -0.48 -15.86 -5.93
CA ASP A 285 -1.00 -15.45 -4.62
C ASP A 285 -0.04 -15.82 -3.48
N LEU A 286 0.46 -17.06 -3.47
CA LEU A 286 1.39 -17.56 -2.46
C LEU A 286 2.73 -16.80 -2.50
N SER A 287 3.35 -16.68 -3.68
CA SER A 287 4.62 -15.96 -3.84
C SER A 287 4.51 -14.50 -3.44
N SER A 288 3.45 -13.81 -3.87
CA SER A 288 3.22 -12.41 -3.51
C SER A 288 3.04 -12.25 -2.01
N SER A 289 2.22 -13.12 -1.38
CA SER A 289 2.00 -13.10 0.07
C SER A 289 3.29 -13.30 0.84
N LEU A 290 4.15 -14.24 0.43
CA LEU A 290 5.43 -14.50 1.07
C LEU A 290 6.40 -13.33 0.90
N CYS A 291 6.49 -12.73 -0.29
CA CYS A 291 7.30 -11.54 -0.51
C CYS A 291 6.85 -10.37 0.38
N LEU A 292 5.55 -10.12 0.46
CA LEU A 292 5.00 -9.07 1.31
C LEU A 292 5.19 -9.38 2.80
N LEU A 293 5.08 -10.64 3.21
CA LEU A 293 5.36 -11.05 4.59
C LEU A 293 6.82 -10.75 4.97
N LEU A 294 7.77 -11.15 4.12
CA LEU A 294 9.19 -10.88 4.35
C LEU A 294 9.46 -9.36 4.39
N ALA A 295 8.90 -8.59 3.48
CA ALA A 295 9.01 -7.13 3.48
C ALA A 295 8.42 -6.52 4.76
N THR A 296 7.28 -7.02 5.23
CA THR A 296 6.63 -6.52 6.46
C THR A 296 7.43 -6.85 7.70
N LEU A 297 7.94 -8.08 7.81
CA LEU A 297 8.76 -8.52 8.94
C LEU A 297 10.09 -7.76 9.00
N THR A 298 10.68 -7.46 7.85
CA THR A 298 11.92 -6.67 7.74
C THR A 298 11.69 -5.15 7.79
N GLY A 299 10.43 -4.70 7.85
CA GLY A 299 10.07 -3.28 7.91
C GLY A 299 10.31 -2.49 6.61
N ILE A 300 10.53 -3.17 5.48
CA ILE A 300 10.77 -2.52 4.19
C ILE A 300 9.41 -2.20 3.54
N PRO A 301 9.09 -0.92 3.31
CA PRO A 301 7.88 -0.56 2.56
C PRO A 301 8.06 -0.91 1.08
N VAL A 302 7.18 -1.76 0.56
CA VAL A 302 7.23 -2.21 -0.84
C VAL A 302 5.90 -1.95 -1.55
N SER A 303 5.91 -1.81 -2.88
CA SER A 303 4.66 -1.70 -3.64
C SER A 303 3.97 -3.06 -3.75
N THR A 304 2.80 -3.18 -3.13
CA THR A 304 1.94 -4.37 -3.20
C THR A 304 1.51 -4.65 -4.64
N THR A 305 1.15 -3.60 -5.38
CA THR A 305 0.83 -3.63 -6.81
C THR A 305 1.99 -4.20 -7.64
N HIS A 306 3.24 -3.76 -7.41
CA HIS A 306 4.42 -4.27 -8.12
C HIS A 306 4.64 -5.76 -7.84
N VAL A 307 4.69 -6.15 -6.56
CA VAL A 307 4.94 -7.55 -6.18
C VAL A 307 3.89 -8.45 -6.82
N LYS A 308 2.61 -8.08 -6.73
CA LYS A 308 1.50 -8.90 -7.24
C LYS A 308 1.48 -8.99 -8.76
N THR A 309 1.59 -7.87 -9.46
CA THR A 309 1.55 -7.84 -10.94
C THR A 309 2.76 -8.56 -11.53
N THR A 310 3.96 -8.35 -11.00
CA THR A 310 5.17 -9.05 -11.48
C THR A 310 5.16 -10.53 -11.12
N ALA A 311 4.61 -10.94 -9.97
CA ALA A 311 4.39 -12.35 -9.69
C ALA A 311 3.47 -13.01 -10.71
N ILE A 312 2.38 -12.35 -11.13
CA ILE A 312 1.51 -12.84 -12.22
C ILE A 312 2.31 -13.00 -13.53
N MET A 313 3.16 -12.02 -13.88
CA MET A 313 4.04 -12.10 -15.05
C MET A 313 5.02 -13.27 -14.95
N GLY A 314 5.67 -13.46 -13.78
CA GLY A 314 6.60 -14.56 -13.53
C GLY A 314 5.94 -15.93 -13.68
N VAL A 315 4.73 -16.08 -13.15
CA VAL A 315 3.90 -17.28 -13.33
C VAL A 315 3.54 -17.52 -14.81
N GLY A 316 3.22 -16.46 -15.56
CA GLY A 316 2.99 -16.54 -17.01
C GLY A 316 4.23 -17.01 -17.78
N ALA A 317 5.40 -16.51 -17.39
CA ALA A 317 6.69 -16.84 -18.00
C ALA A 317 7.09 -18.32 -17.83
N VAL A 318 6.59 -19.02 -16.80
CA VAL A 318 6.83 -20.47 -16.63
C VAL A 318 6.30 -21.27 -17.82
N LYS A 319 5.17 -20.85 -18.40
CA LYS A 319 4.61 -21.50 -19.60
C LYS A 319 5.35 -21.07 -20.86
N ARG A 320 5.43 -19.76 -21.06
CA ARG A 320 6.21 -19.08 -22.13
C ARG A 320 6.11 -17.57 -21.93
N ILE A 321 7.16 -16.84 -22.30
CA ILE A 321 7.17 -15.37 -22.22
C ILE A 321 6.06 -14.73 -23.07
N SER A 322 5.72 -15.32 -24.23
CA SER A 322 4.64 -14.84 -25.10
C SER A 322 3.22 -15.03 -24.54
N ALA A 323 3.07 -15.64 -23.36
CA ALA A 323 1.77 -15.70 -22.67
C ALA A 323 1.43 -14.37 -21.96
N ILE A 324 2.41 -13.47 -21.84
CA ILE A 324 2.26 -12.16 -21.19
C ILE A 324 1.86 -11.14 -22.25
N ASN A 325 0.81 -10.37 -21.98
CA ASN A 325 0.40 -9.26 -22.82
C ASN A 325 1.27 -8.01 -22.53
N PHE A 326 2.33 -7.82 -23.31
CA PHE A 326 3.26 -6.70 -23.15
C PHE A 326 2.63 -5.32 -23.38
N GLY A 327 1.51 -5.23 -24.12
CA GLY A 327 0.78 -3.97 -24.26
C GLY A 327 0.26 -3.48 -22.92
N VAL A 328 -0.45 -4.36 -22.19
CA VAL A 328 -0.97 -4.06 -20.85
C VAL A 328 0.16 -3.80 -19.85
N VAL A 329 1.25 -4.58 -19.90
CA VAL A 329 2.42 -4.36 -19.03
C VAL A 329 3.03 -2.99 -19.29
N LYS A 330 3.14 -2.56 -20.55
CA LYS A 330 3.64 -1.23 -20.90
C LYS A 330 2.72 -0.14 -20.36
N ASP A 331 1.40 -0.28 -20.50
CA ASP A 331 0.43 0.70 -20.00
C ASP A 331 0.48 0.83 -18.46
N MET A 332 0.67 -0.29 -17.76
CA MET A 332 0.88 -0.29 -16.30
C MET A 332 2.19 0.41 -15.90
N LEU A 333 3.30 0.08 -16.56
CA LEU A 333 4.60 0.73 -16.29
C LEU A 333 4.53 2.23 -16.55
N LEU A 334 3.88 2.65 -17.65
CA LEU A 334 3.66 4.06 -17.94
C LEU A 334 2.82 4.72 -16.84
N THR A 335 1.76 4.06 -16.38
CA THR A 335 0.94 4.56 -15.27
C THR A 335 1.80 4.83 -14.03
N TRP A 336 2.63 3.86 -13.61
CA TRP A 336 3.46 4.00 -12.41
C TRP A 336 4.50 5.12 -12.55
N ILE A 337 5.08 5.28 -13.75
CA ILE A 337 5.99 6.40 -14.04
C ILE A 337 5.24 7.73 -13.98
N PHE A 338 4.05 7.82 -14.57
CA PHE A 338 3.23 9.05 -14.58
C PHE A 338 2.56 9.37 -13.24
N THR A 339 2.51 8.43 -12.30
CA THR A 339 2.10 8.70 -10.91
C THR A 339 3.03 9.71 -10.24
N PHE A 340 4.34 9.67 -10.51
CA PHE A 340 5.30 10.62 -9.94
C PHE A 340 5.00 12.08 -10.29
N PRO A 341 4.94 12.48 -11.58
CA PRO A 341 4.59 13.84 -11.94
C PRO A 341 3.13 14.15 -11.59
N GLY A 342 2.20 13.20 -11.71
CA GLY A 342 0.78 13.41 -11.38
C GLY A 342 0.57 13.81 -9.92
N CYS A 343 0.92 12.93 -8.98
CA CYS A 343 0.79 13.20 -7.54
C CYS A 343 1.72 14.32 -7.09
N GLY A 344 2.96 14.37 -7.60
CA GLY A 344 3.94 15.39 -7.25
C GLY A 344 3.48 16.81 -7.60
N LEU A 345 2.95 17.03 -8.80
CA LEU A 345 2.45 18.34 -9.22
C LEU A 345 1.19 18.75 -8.44
N ILE A 346 0.24 17.81 -8.24
CA ILE A 346 -0.97 18.10 -7.45
C ILE A 346 -0.56 18.50 -6.03
N SER A 347 0.36 17.75 -5.41
CA SER A 347 0.83 18.05 -4.06
C SER A 347 1.59 19.37 -3.98
N PHE A 348 2.48 19.66 -4.94
CA PHE A 348 3.20 20.93 -5.00
C PHE A 348 2.25 22.13 -5.07
N CYS A 349 1.28 22.09 -5.98
CA CYS A 349 0.29 23.15 -6.14
C CYS A 349 -0.57 23.33 -4.89
N MET A 350 -1.01 22.23 -4.28
CA MET A 350 -1.83 22.27 -3.06
C MET A 350 -1.04 22.75 -1.86
N ALA A 351 0.24 22.36 -1.72
CA ALA A 351 1.10 22.85 -0.66
C ALA A 351 1.31 24.36 -0.80
N LYS A 352 1.61 24.87 -2.00
CA LYS A 352 1.69 26.32 -2.25
C LYS A 352 0.37 27.03 -1.93
N LEU A 353 -0.76 26.46 -2.32
CA LEU A 353 -2.07 27.02 -2.04
C LEU A 353 -2.33 27.10 -0.52
N PHE A 354 -2.08 26.03 0.23
CA PHE A 354 -2.29 26.01 1.68
C PHE A 354 -1.37 26.99 2.42
N LEU A 355 -0.14 27.19 1.94
CA LEU A 355 0.78 28.17 2.51
C LEU A 355 0.36 29.62 2.27
N LEU A 356 -0.47 29.91 1.26
CA LEU A 356 -1.00 31.26 1.03
C LEU A 356 -2.09 31.67 2.04
N PHE A 357 -2.72 30.70 2.69
CA PHE A 357 -3.80 30.92 3.65
C PHE A 357 -3.32 31.01 5.10
N ILE A 358 -2.00 31.16 5.32
CA ILE A 358 -1.32 31.21 6.61
C ILE A 358 -0.51 32.50 6.69
#